data_AF-A0AAE3WNS1-F1
#
_entry.id   AF-A0AAE3WNS1-F1
#
_cell.length_a   1.000
_cell.length_b   1.000
_cell.length_c   1.000
_cell.angle_alpha   90.00
_cell.angle_beta   90.00
_cell.angle_gamma   90.00
#
_symmetry.space_group_name_H-M   'P 1'
#
loop_
_entity.id
_entity.type
_entity.pdbx_description
1 polymer ?
#
loop_
_entity_poly.entity_id
_entity_poly.type
_entity_poly.pdbx_seq_one_letter_code
_entity_poly.pdbx_strand_id
1 'polypeptide(L)'
;MSRVNSSAPMPEICSTTEAAERLGMAVRSVQLMVDRGELQAWKTPGGHRRILRSSLDAWLAAKAGAAAPPAPQAQTPGRPLTLLLIEDSVHFQNLISLIVKRELPDAQLHVASDGIAGLAMAGRLEPDLLLIDI
;
A
#
# COMPACT_ATOMS: atom_id res chain seq x y z
N MET A 1 2.57 32.56 -27.50
CA MET A 1 1.22 31.94 -27.47
C MET A 1 1.43 30.45 -27.23
N SER A 2 0.81 29.70 -26.33
CA SER A 2 -0.05 29.89 -25.15
C SER A 2 0.03 28.55 -24.40
N ARG A 3 -0.14 28.58 -23.08
CA ARG A 3 0.02 27.47 -22.11
C ARG A 3 -1.02 26.35 -22.27
N VAL A 4 -0.70 25.14 -21.80
CA VAL A 4 -1.55 24.36 -20.87
C VAL A 4 -0.66 23.56 -19.89
N ASN A 5 -0.86 23.80 -18.58
CA ASN A 5 -0.41 22.99 -17.44
C ASN A 5 -1.34 21.77 -17.25
N SER A 6 -0.84 20.64 -16.74
CA SER A 6 -1.61 19.64 -15.96
C SER A 6 -0.63 18.84 -15.09
N SER A 7 -0.34 19.34 -13.89
CA SER A 7 -0.85 18.87 -12.58
C SER A 7 -0.08 17.66 -12.02
N ALA A 8 0.78 17.93 -11.04
CA ALA A 8 1.33 16.93 -10.13
C ALA A 8 0.21 16.02 -9.58
N PRO A 9 0.46 14.72 -9.33
CA PRO A 9 -0.56 13.83 -8.78
C PRO A 9 -1.04 14.42 -7.45
N MET A 10 -2.31 14.83 -7.41
CA MET A 10 -2.94 15.28 -6.16
C MET A 10 -2.89 14.13 -5.17
N PRO A 11 -2.74 14.40 -3.86
CA PRO A 11 -2.69 13.32 -2.88
C PRO A 11 -3.95 12.44 -3.01
N GLU A 12 -3.71 11.16 -3.31
CA GLU A 12 -4.65 10.04 -3.48
C GLU A 12 -5.42 9.68 -2.18
N ILE A 13 -5.76 10.68 -1.37
CA ILE A 13 -6.05 10.51 0.05
C ILE A 13 -7.12 11.52 0.48
N CYS A 14 -8.09 11.08 1.27
CA CYS A 14 -9.09 11.92 1.91
C CYS A 14 -9.16 11.70 3.43
N SER A 15 -9.74 12.64 4.14
CA SER A 15 -10.08 12.52 5.56
C SER A 15 -11.34 11.67 5.76
N THR A 16 -11.58 11.23 6.99
CA THR A 16 -12.82 10.51 7.35
C THR A 16 -14.09 11.31 7.08
N THR A 17 -14.04 12.64 7.24
CA THR A 17 -15.19 13.52 6.98
C THR A 17 -15.48 13.63 5.49
N GLU A 18 -14.45 13.88 4.66
CA GLU A 18 -14.60 13.94 3.20
C GLU A 18 -15.07 12.58 2.62
N ALA A 19 -14.59 11.47 3.18
CA ALA A 19 -15.05 10.14 2.83
C ALA A 19 -16.54 9.93 3.18
N ALA A 20 -16.99 10.44 4.34
CA ALA A 20 -18.37 10.35 4.79
C ALA A 20 -19.32 11.14 3.88
N GLU A 21 -18.93 12.35 3.49
CA GLU A 21 -19.67 13.19 2.54
C GLU A 21 -19.82 12.50 1.18
N ARG A 22 -18.72 11.94 0.65
CA ARG A 22 -18.73 11.24 -0.65
C ARG A 22 -19.59 9.98 -0.64
N LEU A 23 -19.56 9.23 0.45
CA LEU A 23 -20.35 8.00 0.59
C LEU A 23 -21.81 8.26 1.03
N GLY A 24 -22.15 9.50 1.38
CA GLY A 24 -23.46 9.84 1.94
C GLY A 24 -23.75 9.12 3.27
N MET A 25 -22.72 8.92 4.10
CA MET A 25 -22.82 8.18 5.36
C MET A 25 -22.41 9.05 6.56
N ALA A 26 -22.77 8.62 7.76
CA ALA A 26 -22.22 9.20 8.97
C ALA A 26 -20.70 8.92 9.08
N VAL A 27 -19.95 9.88 9.60
CA VAL A 27 -18.50 9.74 9.88
C VAL A 27 -18.20 8.48 10.70
N ARG A 28 -19.06 8.15 11.68
CA ARG A 28 -18.92 6.95 12.51
C ARG A 28 -18.99 5.66 11.69
N SER A 29 -19.83 5.61 10.66
CA SER A 29 -19.93 4.45 9.77
C SER A 29 -18.64 4.26 8.97
N VAL A 30 -18.07 5.36 8.44
CA VAL A 30 -16.77 5.32 7.75
C VAL A 30 -15.66 4.85 8.68
N GLN A 31 -15.64 5.31 9.93
CA GLN A 31 -14.67 4.83 10.93
C GLN A 31 -14.80 3.33 11.17
N LEU A 32 -16.03 2.82 11.35
CA LEU A 32 -16.28 1.39 11.53
C LEU A 32 -15.85 0.58 10.31
N MET A 33 -16.07 1.09 9.10
CA MET A 33 -15.62 0.44 7.86
C MET A 33 -14.10 0.36 7.79
N VAL A 34 -13.40 1.43 8.17
CA VAL A 34 -11.94 1.40 8.30
C VAL A 34 -11.50 0.38 9.37
N ASP A 35 -12.15 0.38 10.54
CA ASP A 35 -11.81 -0.54 11.63
C ASP A 35 -12.08 -2.01 11.25
N ARG A 36 -13.01 -2.26 10.31
CA ARG A 36 -13.30 -3.58 9.71
C ARG A 36 -12.41 -3.92 8.51
N GLY A 37 -11.58 -2.99 8.03
CA GLY A 37 -10.73 -3.18 6.86
C GLY A 37 -11.46 -3.05 5.51
N GLU A 38 -12.71 -2.58 5.48
CA GLU A 38 -13.46 -2.34 4.25
C GLU A 38 -12.92 -1.12 3.47
N LEU A 39 -12.27 -0.18 4.18
CA LEU A 39 -11.61 0.99 3.62
C LEU A 39 -10.15 1.05 4.06
N GLN A 40 -9.23 1.18 3.10
CA GLN A 40 -7.80 1.30 3.39
C GLN A 40 -7.50 2.69 3.95
N ALA A 41 -6.91 2.72 5.16
CA ALA A 41 -6.56 3.96 5.83
C ALA A 41 -5.39 3.77 6.80
N TRP A 42 -4.73 4.88 7.12
CA TRP A 42 -3.71 4.94 8.17
C TRP A 42 -3.90 6.16 9.06
N LYS A 43 -3.22 6.16 10.21
CA LYS A 43 -3.15 7.33 11.10
C LYS A 43 -1.89 8.14 10.77
N THR A 44 -2.03 9.46 10.67
CA THR A 44 -0.87 10.36 10.65
C THR A 44 -0.30 10.54 12.06
N PRO A 45 0.94 11.04 12.22
CA PRO A 45 1.51 11.33 13.53
C PRO A 45 0.64 12.24 14.42
N GLY A 46 -0.21 13.09 13.82
CA GLY A 46 -1.18 13.93 14.54
C GLY A 46 -2.50 13.23 14.93
N GLY A 47 -2.60 11.91 14.77
CA GLY A 47 -3.76 11.10 15.19
C GLY A 47 -4.95 11.12 14.21
N HIS A 48 -4.90 11.91 13.15
CA HIS A 48 -5.95 11.95 12.12
C HIS A 48 -5.85 10.74 11.19
N ARG A 49 -7.01 10.24 10.73
CA ARG A 49 -7.06 9.18 9.72
C ARG A 49 -6.99 9.75 8.30
N ARG A 50 -6.28 9.04 7.45
CA ARG A 50 -6.11 9.29 6.02
C ARG A 50 -6.57 8.04 5.29
N ILE A 51 -7.56 8.19 4.42
CA ILE A 51 -8.24 7.11 3.70
C ILE A 51 -7.82 7.19 2.24
N LEU A 52 -7.44 6.07 1.63
CA LEU A 52 -7.10 6.03 0.21
C LEU A 52 -8.35 6.23 -0.66
N ARG A 53 -8.26 7.15 -1.61
CA ARG A 53 -9.39 7.47 -2.50
C ARG A 53 -9.77 6.28 -3.38
N SER A 54 -8.78 5.58 -3.91
CA SER A 54 -8.96 4.34 -4.69
C SER A 54 -9.77 3.27 -3.94
N SER A 55 -9.58 3.13 -2.63
CA SER A 55 -10.34 2.20 -1.79
C SER A 55 -11.81 2.61 -1.65
N LEU A 56 -12.09 3.91 -1.62
CA LEU A 56 -13.44 4.46 -1.54
C LEU A 56 -14.20 4.22 -2.85
N ASP A 57 -13.54 4.47 -3.98
CA ASP A 57 -14.09 4.29 -5.32
C ASP A 57 -14.36 2.80 -5.62
N ALA A 58 -13.44 1.91 -5.21
CA ALA A 58 -13.63 0.46 -5.29
C ALA A 58 -14.87 -0.01 -4.50
N TRP A 59 -15.07 0.54 -3.30
CA TRP A 59 -16.24 0.22 -2.47
C TRP A 59 -17.55 0.70 -3.11
N LEU A 60 -17.56 1.91 -3.68
CA LEU A 60 -18.72 2.45 -4.40
C LEU A 60 -19.09 1.60 -5.62
N ALA A 61 -18.08 1.16 -6.38
CA ALA A 61 -18.27 0.28 -7.53
C ALA A 61 -18.88 -1.07 -7.11
N ALA A 62 -18.40 -1.67 -6.02
CA ALA A 62 -18.93 -2.93 -5.48
C ALA A 62 -20.40 -2.81 -5.01
N LYS A 63 -20.79 -1.66 -4.45
CA LYS A 63 -22.16 -1.41 -3.98
C LYS A 63 -23.16 -1.16 -5.12
N ALA A 64 -22.71 -0.63 -6.26
CA ALA A 64 -23.56 -0.30 -7.40
C ALA A 64 -23.99 -1.52 -8.25
N GLY A 65 -23.63 -2.75 -7.86
CA GLY A 65 -24.04 -3.96 -8.58
C GLY A 65 -23.40 -4.14 -9.96
N ALA A 66 -22.42 -3.29 -10.31
CA ALA A 66 -21.48 -3.61 -11.36
C ALA A 66 -20.66 -4.83 -10.89
N ALA A 67 -20.56 -5.82 -11.75
CA ALA A 67 -20.03 -7.16 -11.50
C ALA A 67 -18.81 -7.24 -10.56
N ALA A 68 -18.72 -8.41 -9.89
CA ALA A 68 -17.61 -8.99 -9.12
C ALA A 68 -16.30 -8.18 -9.05
N PRO A 69 -15.68 -8.08 -7.85
CA PRO A 69 -14.49 -7.26 -7.66
C PRO A 69 -13.47 -7.55 -8.77
N PRO A 70 -12.88 -6.54 -9.44
CA PRO A 70 -11.56 -6.79 -9.94
C PRO A 70 -10.76 -7.21 -8.70
N ALA A 71 -10.23 -8.43 -8.72
CA ALA A 71 -9.04 -8.77 -7.94
C ALA A 71 -8.13 -7.53 -7.95
N PRO A 72 -7.54 -7.13 -6.80
CA PRO A 72 -6.85 -5.86 -6.63
C PRO A 72 -6.15 -5.52 -7.92
N GLN A 73 -6.66 -4.47 -8.60
CA GLN A 73 -6.31 -4.18 -9.98
C GLN A 73 -4.81 -4.34 -10.09
N ALA A 74 -4.38 -5.39 -10.80
CA ALA A 74 -3.00 -5.57 -11.16
C ALA A 74 -2.63 -4.26 -11.84
N GLN A 75 -1.88 -3.45 -11.11
CA GLN A 75 -1.23 -2.29 -11.64
C GLN A 75 -0.59 -2.80 -12.93
N THR A 76 -0.90 -2.19 -14.07
CA THR A 76 -0.20 -2.38 -15.36
C THR A 76 1.23 -2.79 -15.04
N PRO A 77 1.78 -3.94 -15.50
CA PRO A 77 2.92 -4.57 -14.87
C PRO A 77 4.09 -3.59 -14.84
N GLY A 78 4.16 -2.83 -13.75
CA GLY A 78 5.35 -2.17 -13.28
C GLY A 78 6.30 -3.31 -12.99
N ARG A 79 7.60 -3.01 -13.05
CA ARG A 79 8.61 -4.00 -12.67
C ARG A 79 8.17 -4.69 -11.36
N PRO A 80 8.34 -6.03 -11.25
CA PRO A 80 8.02 -6.73 -10.02
C PRO A 80 8.70 -6.03 -8.84
N LEU A 81 7.94 -5.77 -7.78
CA LEU A 81 8.41 -5.04 -6.60
C LEU A 81 9.67 -5.72 -6.05
N THR A 82 10.77 -4.99 -5.97
CA THR A 82 12.03 -5.53 -5.43
C THR A 82 12.14 -5.19 -3.95
N LEU A 83 12.10 -6.22 -3.10
CA LEU A 83 12.19 -6.14 -1.64
C LEU A 83 13.58 -6.58 -1.19
N LEU A 84 14.18 -5.86 -0.24
CA LEU A 84 15.39 -6.30 0.45
C LEU A 84 15.13 -6.38 1.95
N LEU A 85 15.35 -7.56 2.54
CA LEU A 85 15.34 -7.80 3.97
C LEU A 85 16.78 -7.94 4.47
N ILE A 86 17.17 -7.14 5.46
CA ILE A 86 18.41 -7.30 6.21
C ILE A 86 18.03 -7.83 7.58
N GLU A 87 18.35 -9.10 7.83
CA GLU A 87 18.02 -9.75 9.08
C GLU A 87 18.94 -10.96 9.34
N ASP A 88 19.49 -11.13 10.53
CA ASP A 88 20.42 -12.21 10.89
C ASP A 88 19.72 -13.54 11.27
N SER A 89 18.45 -13.51 11.72
CA SER A 89 17.71 -14.71 12.10
C SER A 89 17.11 -15.41 10.88
N VAL A 90 17.65 -16.58 10.58
CA VAL A 90 17.10 -17.50 9.57
C VAL A 90 15.62 -17.80 9.82
N HIS A 91 15.17 -17.83 11.08
CA HIS A 91 13.76 -18.06 11.39
C HIS A 91 12.87 -16.90 10.90
N PHE A 92 13.29 -15.67 11.18
CA PHE A 92 12.53 -14.48 10.77
C PHE A 92 12.57 -14.29 9.25
N GLN A 93 13.74 -14.52 8.62
CA GLN A 93 13.87 -14.53 7.16
C GLN A 93 12.86 -15.49 6.50
N ASN A 94 12.70 -16.71 7.05
CA ASN A 94 11.74 -17.69 6.54
C ASN A 94 10.30 -17.24 6.72
N LEU A 95 9.96 -16.67 7.88
CA LEU A 95 8.62 -16.13 8.15
C LEU A 95 8.27 -15.02 7.14
N ILE A 96 9.16 -14.04 6.98
CA ILE A 96 8.95 -12.94 6.03
C ILE A 96 8.84 -13.47 4.60
N SER A 97 9.68 -14.44 4.21
CA SER A 97 9.61 -15.07 2.90
C SER A 97 8.25 -15.74 2.63
N LEU A 98 7.67 -16.41 3.63
CA LEU A 98 6.34 -17.02 3.53
C LEU A 98 5.23 -15.96 3.39
N ILE A 99 5.32 -14.88 4.17
CA ILE A 99 4.35 -13.78 4.12
C ILE A 99 4.42 -13.08 2.76
N VAL A 100 5.62 -12.74 2.28
CA VAL A 100 5.80 -12.08 0.98
C VAL A 100 5.27 -12.95 -0.15
N LYS A 101 5.57 -14.26 -0.17
CA LYS A 101 5.03 -15.16 -1.20
C LYS A 101 3.50 -15.23 -1.21
N ARG A 102 2.86 -15.10 -0.04
CA ARG A 102 1.41 -15.18 0.10
C ARG A 102 0.72 -13.87 -0.30
N GLU A 103 1.24 -12.75 0.20
CA GLU A 103 0.58 -11.44 0.08
C GLU A 103 1.06 -10.64 -1.14
N LEU A 104 2.29 -10.90 -1.61
CA LEU A 104 2.96 -10.24 -2.74
C LEU A 104 3.64 -11.28 -3.66
N PRO A 105 2.87 -12.16 -4.32
CA PRO A 105 3.42 -13.31 -5.07
C PRO A 105 4.34 -12.91 -6.23
N ASP A 106 4.14 -11.73 -6.81
CA ASP A 106 4.95 -11.22 -7.93
C ASP A 106 6.18 -10.41 -7.47
N ALA A 107 6.37 -10.22 -6.17
CA ALA A 107 7.50 -9.46 -5.64
C ALA A 107 8.77 -10.31 -5.54
N GLN A 108 9.91 -9.68 -5.82
CA GLN A 108 11.24 -10.29 -5.69
C GLN A 108 11.83 -9.97 -4.33
N LEU A 109 11.89 -10.97 -3.44
CA LEU A 109 12.51 -10.84 -2.13
C LEU A 109 13.98 -11.24 -2.16
N HIS A 110 14.84 -10.30 -1.79
CA HIS A 110 16.25 -10.51 -1.51
C HIS A 110 16.49 -10.46 0.01
N VAL A 111 17.41 -11.27 0.49
CA VAL A 111 17.72 -11.37 1.93
C VAL A 111 19.23 -11.23 2.13
N ALA A 112 19.62 -10.47 3.13
CA ALA A 112 20.99 -10.35 3.62
C ALA A 112 21.02 -10.63 5.12
N SER A 113 22.02 -11.39 5.57
CA SER A 113 22.16 -11.77 6.99
C SER A 113 22.91 -10.75 7.85
N ASP A 114 23.42 -9.68 7.24
CA ASP A 114 24.16 -8.62 7.93
C ASP A 114 24.05 -7.29 7.19
N GLY A 115 24.28 -6.19 7.91
CA GLY A 115 24.16 -4.84 7.39
C GLY A 115 25.17 -4.48 6.30
N ILE A 116 26.35 -5.08 6.27
CA ILE A 116 27.38 -4.78 5.27
C ILE A 116 26.96 -5.38 3.92
N ALA A 117 26.61 -6.67 3.92
CA ALA A 117 26.08 -7.35 2.76
C ALA A 117 24.76 -6.69 2.30
N GLY A 118 23.88 -6.35 3.24
CA GLY A 118 22.62 -5.69 2.97
C GLY A 118 22.77 -4.34 2.28
N LEU A 119 23.64 -3.46 2.79
CA LEU A 119 23.89 -2.15 2.16
C LEU A 119 24.55 -2.29 0.78
N ALA A 120 25.46 -3.26 0.61
CA ALA A 120 26.05 -3.55 -0.70
C ALA A 120 25.01 -4.06 -1.71
N MET A 121 24.03 -4.85 -1.26
CA MET A 121 22.90 -5.30 -2.08
C MET A 121 21.96 -4.14 -2.41
N ALA A 122 21.66 -3.26 -1.46
CA ALA A 122 20.78 -2.11 -1.68
C ALA A 122 21.27 -1.21 -2.83
N GLY A 123 22.57 -0.92 -2.88
CA GLY A 123 23.16 -0.09 -3.94
C GLY A 123 23.19 -0.75 -5.33
N ARG A 124 23.06 -2.09 -5.41
CA ARG A 124 23.02 -2.83 -6.68
C ARG A 124 21.61 -3.10 -7.17
N LEU A 125 20.70 -3.39 -6.23
CA LEU A 125 19.35 -3.83 -6.52
C LEU A 125 18.36 -2.67 -6.65
N GLU A 126 18.69 -1.50 -6.10
CA GLU A 126 17.78 -0.35 -6.00
C GLU A 126 16.37 -0.79 -5.56
N PRO A 127 16.26 -1.42 -4.37
CA PRO A 127 15.01 -2.03 -3.93
C PRO A 127 13.94 -0.95 -3.74
N ASP A 128 12.70 -1.30 -4.08
CA ASP A 128 11.52 -0.45 -3.86
C ASP A 128 11.19 -0.34 -2.36
N LEU A 129 11.54 -1.36 -1.58
CA LEU A 129 11.33 -1.39 -0.13
C LEU A 129 12.48 -2.16 0.57
N LEU A 130 13.02 -1.54 1.61
CA LEU A 130 14.08 -2.07 2.46
C LEU A 130 13.54 -2.30 3.89
N LEU A 131 13.61 -3.53 4.37
CA LEU A 131 13.29 -3.94 5.73
C LEU A 131 14.58 -4.24 6.47
N ILE A 132 14.77 -3.65 7.65
CA ILE A 132 16.00 -3.79 8.45
C ILE A 132 15.58 -4.08 9.88
N ASP A 133 16.13 -5.13 10.48
CA ASP A 133 16.06 -5.35 11.93
C ASP A 133 17.12 -4.49 12.66
N ILE A 134 16.74 -3.84 13.77
CA ILE A 134 17.55 -2.81 14.46
C ILE A 134 18.01 -3.25 15.85
#